data_AF-A0A699WCV7-F1
#
_entry.id   AF-A0A699WCV7-F1
#
_cell.length_a   1.000
_cell.length_b   1.000
_cell.length_c   1.000
_cell.angle_alpha   90.00
_cell.angle_beta   90.00
_cell.angle_gamma   90.00
#
_symmetry.space_group_name_H-M   'P 1'
#
loop_
_entity.id
_entity.type
_entity.pdbx_description
1 polymer ?
#
loop_
_entity_poly.entity_id
_entity_poly.type
_entity_poly.pdbx_seq_one_letter_code
_entity_poly.pdbx_strand_id
1 'polypeptide(L)' 'AQLTGPEIIQETTKKIIQIVRRKPLEFQVGDKVILKVSPWKGVVRFGKRGKLNLRYIGPFKVLEKVGTVAYRLELPQ' A
#
# COMPACT_ATOMS: atom_id res chain seq x y z
N ALA A 1 -31.93 5.52 -13.00
CA ALA A 1 -32.44 5.97 -11.69
C ALA A 1 -31.42 6.95 -11.11
N GLN A 2 -31.78 8.22 -10.99
CA GLN A 2 -30.93 9.22 -10.34
C GLN A 2 -31.19 9.12 -8.83
N LEU A 3 -30.16 8.87 -8.04
CA LEU A 3 -30.27 8.84 -6.58
C LEU A 3 -30.67 10.24 -6.11
N THR A 4 -31.77 10.33 -5.39
CA THR A 4 -32.30 11.64 -4.94
C THR A 4 -31.53 12.06 -3.69
N GLY A 5 -31.33 13.36 -3.49
CA GLY A 5 -30.50 14.00 -2.45
C GLY A 5 -30.14 13.17 -1.18
N PRO A 6 -31.10 12.72 -0.36
CA PRO A 6 -30.80 11.99 0.88
C PRO A 6 -30.07 10.64 0.68
N GLU A 7 -30.26 9.96 -0.44
CA GLU A 7 -29.59 8.69 -0.74
C GLU A 7 -28.11 8.90 -1.05
N ILE A 8 -27.77 10.00 -1.72
CA ILE A 8 -26.38 10.39 -2.00
C ILE A 8 -25.64 10.62 -0.67
N ILE A 9 -26.29 11.29 0.29
CA ILE A 9 -25.71 11.55 1.61
C ILE A 9 -25.49 10.24 2.37
N GLN A 10 -26.48 9.35 2.37
CA GLN A 10 -26.39 8.03 3.02
C GLN A 10 -25.27 7.17 2.40
N GLU A 11 -25.17 7.11 1.08
CA GLU A 11 -24.12 6.35 0.39
C GLU A 11 -22.72 6.94 0.64
N THR A 12 -22.60 8.26 0.58
CA THR A 12 -21.34 8.97 0.85
C THR A 12 -20.88 8.74 2.29
N THR A 13 -21.81 8.79 3.25
CA THR A 13 -21.53 8.52 4.66
C THR A 13 -21.07 7.07 4.86
N LYS A 14 -21.74 6.09 4.22
CA LYS A 14 -21.31 4.68 4.25
C LYS A 14 -19.90 4.49 3.68
N LYS A 15 -19.57 5.16 2.56
CA LYS A 15 -18.22 5.11 1.96
C LYS A 15 -17.16 5.75 2.87
N ILE A 16 -17.45 6.90 3.47
CA ILE A 16 -16.55 7.56 4.42
C ILE A 16 -16.30 6.66 5.64
N ILE A 17 -17.37 6.09 6.22
CA ILE A 17 -17.26 5.15 7.34
C ILE A 17 -16.41 3.93 6.96
N GLN A 18 -16.57 3.39 5.74
CA GLN A 18 -15.72 2.28 5.26
C GLN A 18 -14.25 2.67 5.13
N ILE A 19 -13.93 3.90 4.70
CA ILE A 19 -12.56 4.40 4.62
C ILE A 19 -11.98 4.60 6.02
N VAL A 20 -12.74 5.21 6.94
CA VAL A 20 -12.33 5.45 8.33
C VAL A 20 -12.17 4.14 9.11
N ARG A 21 -12.97 3.12 8.80
CA ARG A 21 -12.86 1.77 9.39
C ARG A 21 -11.69 0.94 8.84
N ARG A 22 -10.96 1.42 7.84
CA ARG A 22 -9.70 0.78 7.44
C ARG A 22 -8.71 0.99 8.59
N LYS A 23 -8.24 -0.11 9.18
CA LYS A 23 -7.15 -0.04 10.16
C LYS A 23 -5.94 0.65 9.48
N PRO A 24 -5.33 1.66 10.10
CA PRO A 24 -4.06 2.17 9.62
C PRO A 24 -3.09 0.99 9.59
N LEU A 25 -2.37 0.86 8.48
CA LEU A 25 -1.40 -0.21 8.31
C LEU A 25 -0.16 0.16 9.13
N GLU A 26 -0.05 -0.45 10.30
CA GLU A 26 1.08 -0.27 11.21
C GLU A 26 1.96 -1.52 11.16
N PHE A 27 3.25 -1.31 10.90
CA PHE A 27 4.27 -2.35 10.97
C PHE A 27 5.09 -2.19 12.25
N GLN A 28 5.56 -3.30 12.80
CA GLN A 28 6.51 -3.36 13.89
C GLN A 28 7.92 -3.60 13.38
N VAL A 29 8.92 -3.26 14.19
CA VAL A 29 10.32 -3.58 13.90
C VAL A 29 10.47 -5.10 13.89
N GLY A 30 11.06 -5.64 12.82
CA GLY A 30 11.19 -7.08 12.60
C GLY A 30 10.16 -7.69 11.66
N ASP A 31 9.07 -6.98 11.34
CA ASP A 31 8.10 -7.43 10.35
C ASP A 31 8.72 -7.54 8.96
N LYS A 32 8.25 -8.51 8.17
CA LYS A 32 8.60 -8.68 6.77
C LYS A 32 7.52 -8.06 5.89
N VAL A 33 7.88 -7.02 5.14
CA VAL A 33 6.96 -6.26 4.28
C VAL A 33 7.38 -6.36 2.82
N ILE A 34 6.41 -6.30 1.91
CA ILE A 34 6.66 -6.36 0.46
C ILE A 34 6.58 -4.95 -0.11
N LEU A 35 7.60 -4.54 -0.85
CA LEU A 35 7.68 -3.19 -1.41
C LEU A 35 6.90 -3.09 -2.71
N LYS A 36 5.96 -2.14 -2.81
CA LYS A 36 5.28 -1.81 -4.06
C LYS A 36 6.10 -0.80 -4.86
N VAL A 37 6.44 -1.14 -6.11
CA VAL A 37 7.27 -0.29 -6.98
C VAL A 37 6.49 0.36 -8.12
N SER A 38 6.92 1.56 -8.51
CA SER A 38 6.35 2.28 -9.64
C SER A 38 6.81 1.70 -10.98
N PRO A 39 5.94 1.59 -12.00
CA PRO A 39 6.32 1.01 -13.29
C PRO A 39 7.32 1.87 -14.10
N TRP A 40 7.35 3.18 -13.85
CA TRP A 40 8.04 4.18 -14.67
C TRP A 40 9.52 4.38 -14.31
N LYS A 41 9.93 4.10 -13.06
CA LYS A 41 11.33 4.19 -12.64
C LYS A 41 12.05 2.87 -13.00
N GLY A 42 12.21 2.63 -14.29
CA GLY A 42 12.83 1.41 -14.80
C GLY A 42 14.33 1.35 -14.53
N VAL A 43 14.76 0.67 -13.46
CA VAL A 43 16.11 0.07 -13.38
C VAL A 43 16.05 -1.15 -12.46
N VAL A 44 16.54 -2.29 -12.95
CA VAL A 44 16.75 -3.57 -12.25
C VAL A 44 15.51 -4.22 -11.63
N ARG A 45 14.65 -4.79 -12.48
CA ARG A 45 13.66 -5.78 -12.04
C ARG A 45 14.40 -7.05 -11.66
N PHE A 46 14.50 -7.34 -10.35
CA PHE A 46 14.91 -8.64 -9.84
C PHE A 46 14.18 -9.76 -10.61
N GLY A 47 14.88 -10.40 -11.55
CA GLY A 47 14.47 -11.61 -12.26
C GLY A 47 13.19 -11.52 -13.13
N LYS A 48 13.40 -11.51 -14.46
CA LYS A 48 12.44 -11.84 -15.54
C LYS A 48 11.37 -10.80 -15.92
N ARG A 49 11.35 -10.49 -17.22
CA ARG A 49 10.40 -9.60 -17.90
C ARG A 49 9.27 -10.44 -18.50
N GLY A 50 8.16 -10.59 -17.79
CA GLY A 50 6.90 -11.15 -18.32
C GLY A 50 5.80 -10.09 -18.49
N LYS A 51 4.76 -10.38 -19.28
CA LYS A 51 3.58 -9.51 -19.48
C LYS A 51 2.75 -9.31 -18.19
N LEU A 52 2.92 -10.22 -17.21
CA LEU A 52 2.24 -10.25 -15.90
C LEU A 52 3.24 -10.16 -14.73
N ASN A 53 4.15 -9.20 -14.73
CA ASN A 53 5.05 -9.02 -13.57
C ASN A 53 4.29 -8.41 -12.39
N LEU A 54 4.53 -8.95 -11.19
CA LEU A 54 4.06 -8.36 -9.94
C LEU A 54 4.70 -6.98 -9.73
N ARG A 55 3.90 -6.01 -9.25
CA ARG A 55 4.38 -4.65 -8.87
C ARG A 55 5.03 -4.63 -7.48
N TYR A 56 5.43 -5.79 -7.00
CA TYR A 56 5.79 -6.04 -5.61
C TYR A 56 7.13 -6.75 -5.58
N ILE A 57 8.07 -6.25 -4.79
CA ILE A 57 9.41 -6.81 -4.61
C ILE A 57 9.51 -7.35 -3.20
N GLY A 58 10.11 -8.54 -3.09
CA GLY A 58 10.62 -9.28 -1.92
C GLY A 58 10.20 -8.89 -0.51
N PRO A 59 10.13 -9.83 0.43
CA PRO A 59 9.98 -9.49 1.83
C PRO A 59 11.25 -8.80 2.35
N PHE A 60 11.13 -7.55 2.79
CA PHE A 60 12.18 -6.80 3.47
C PHE A 60 11.85 -6.66 4.94
N LYS A 61 12.87 -6.68 5.79
CA LYS A 61 12.71 -6.51 7.23
C LYS A 61 12.61 -5.03 7.56
N VAL A 62 11.64 -4.66 8.38
CA VAL A 62 11.53 -3.32 8.96
C VAL A 62 12.59 -3.16 10.06
N LEU A 63 13.49 -2.21 9.91
CA LEU A 63 14.56 -1.92 10.86
C LEU A 63 14.14 -0.90 11.91
N GLU A 64 13.52 0.20 11.48
CA GLU A 64 13.04 1.26 12.38
C GLU A 64 11.79 1.95 11.83
N LYS A 65 11.01 2.56 12.72
CA LYS A 65 9.90 3.47 12.37
C LYS A 65 10.41 4.90 12.44
N VAL A 66 10.49 5.57 11.29
CA VAL A 66 10.99 6.96 11.16
C VAL A 66 9.87 7.98 11.40
N GLY A 67 8.62 7.60 11.10
CA GLY A 67 7.46 8.45 11.29
C GLY A 67 6.17 7.64 11.32
N THR A 68 5.02 8.32 11.41
CA THR A 68 3.71 7.67 11.55
C THR A 68 3.43 6.61 10.48
N VAL A 69 3.91 6.84 9.24
CA VAL A 69 3.71 5.95 8.08
C VAL A 69 5.04 5.63 7.36
N ALA A 70 6.18 6.06 7.92
CA ALA A 70 7.49 5.93 7.28
C ALA A 70 8.39 4.96 8.06
N TYR A 71 8.94 3.98 7.36
CA TYR A 71 9.73 2.89 7.92
C TYR A 71 11.04 2.72 7.14
N ARG A 72 12.16 2.45 7.84
CA ARG A 72 13.41 2.02 7.17
C ARG A 72 13.37 0.52 6.95
N LEU A 73 13.74 0.11 5.75
CA LEU A 73 13.83 -1.28 5.34
C LEU A 73 15.28 -1.66 5.08
N GLU A 74 15.62 -2.90 5.38
CA GLU A 74 16.89 -3.51 4.98
C GLU A 74 16.82 -3.89 3.49
N LEU A 75 17.26 -2.98 2.60
CA LEU A 75 17.38 -3.27 1.17
C LEU A 75 18.79 -3.81 0.86
N PRO A 76 18.92 -4.78 -0.06
CA PRO A 76 20.24 -5.19 -0.56
C PRO A 76 20.92 -4.03 -1.29
N GLN A 77 22.25 -3.98 -1.17
CA GLN A 77 23.11 -2.95 -1.76
C GLN A 77 23.32 -3.16 -3.28
#